data_AF-A0A841BXQ4-F1
#
_entry.id   AF-A0A841BXQ4-F1
#
_cell.length_a   1.000
_cell.length_b   1.000
_cell.length_c   1.000
_cell.angle_alpha   90.00
_cell.angle_beta   90.00
_cell.angle_gamma   90.00
#
_symmetry.space_group_name_H-M   'P 1'
#
loop_
_entity.id
_entity.type
_entity.pdbx_description
1 polymer ?
#
loop_
_entity_poly.entity_id
_entity_poly.type
_entity_poly.pdbx_seq_one_letter_code
_entity_poly.pdbx_strand_id
1 'polypeptide(L)'
;MNLTTMTACATCHRALTEHSDGDTISYRHPVSDEGHEPVPVSASLVPQVFDRCHTCTQAPPLWNYHTGRIEILSLASGMAAGYNDQWHVCLRCAQLIEADDSDALTARCAGLMRWHPDSDEYTILHTLHRGIVLSRESRTLLTTTHWSPARIDADMMPKIRDRLTGLLRGPANLPAAINNRDQRQNLARRLDLIPLYWINQEFTDLVNTVSTDRPPAWATDEITPSTAGLLAWPEPVGQTGQLAAASWTPEGDGWHVIGYRNVGVTDEDLMPALRHEIGWLIPIHTQHIARGTALDGSHPLGPLITTWLLINQQMAEALPAKLPKSITKAYRRTQRPTPEVKIVQIRARSTVLLGERPDQLGPRTRAKPDHRFWVTGHPRQQAYGPSRSLRREIEIQPFLKGDENLPIKLSTTVRVLGRRPAERGDTNPE
;
A
#
# COMPACT_ATOMS: atom_id res chain seq x y z
N MET A 1 7.66 -3.01 -3.47
CA MET A 1 7.91 -3.08 -4.90
C MET A 1 6.89 -4.04 -5.48
N ASN A 2 6.17 -3.69 -6.55
CA ASN A 2 5.80 -4.71 -7.54
C ASN A 2 6.21 -4.17 -8.90
N LEU A 3 7.54 -4.08 -9.10
CA LEU A 3 8.16 -3.88 -10.40
C LEU A 3 7.76 -4.97 -11.41
N THR A 4 7.06 -6.02 -10.96
CA THR A 4 6.40 -7.06 -11.74
C THR A 4 5.28 -6.56 -12.66
N THR A 5 4.77 -5.33 -12.49
CA THR A 5 3.70 -4.78 -13.34
C THR A 5 4.17 -3.70 -14.32
N MET A 6 5.41 -3.21 -14.18
CA MET A 6 5.96 -2.23 -15.10
C MET A 6 6.83 -2.96 -16.11
N THR A 7 6.59 -2.74 -17.40
CA THR A 7 7.41 -3.31 -18.47
C THR A 7 8.42 -2.27 -18.94
N ALA A 8 9.69 -2.63 -18.99
CA ALA A 8 10.76 -1.79 -19.51
C ALA A 8 11.40 -2.47 -20.73
N CYS A 9 12.12 -1.71 -21.54
CA CYS A 9 12.92 -2.31 -22.59
C CYS A 9 14.22 -2.87 -22.03
N ALA A 10 14.52 -4.13 -22.30
CA ALA A 10 15.79 -4.75 -21.94
C ALA A 10 17.01 -4.07 -22.59
N THR A 11 16.81 -3.38 -23.72
CA THR A 11 17.89 -2.76 -24.50
C THR A 11 18.23 -1.35 -24.00
N CYS A 12 17.23 -0.47 -23.89
CA CYS A 12 17.47 0.93 -23.51
C CYS A 12 17.03 1.30 -22.08
N HIS A 13 16.46 0.34 -21.36
CA HIS A 13 16.01 0.48 -19.98
C HIS A 13 14.92 1.54 -19.76
N ARG A 14 14.29 2.05 -20.82
CA ARG A 14 13.15 2.97 -20.71
C ARG A 14 11.87 2.22 -20.38
N ALA A 15 10.99 2.87 -19.63
CA ALA A 15 9.64 2.36 -19.42
C ALA A 15 8.91 2.27 -20.78
N LEU A 16 8.31 1.11 -21.05
CA LEU A 16 7.52 0.88 -22.25
C LEU A 16 6.05 1.21 -21.96
N THR A 17 5.35 1.63 -23.02
CA THR A 17 3.91 1.84 -22.98
C THR A 17 3.21 0.58 -23.46
N GLU A 18 2.22 0.11 -22.70
CA GLU A 18 1.38 -1.03 -23.07
C GLU A 18 0.20 -0.57 -23.93
N HIS A 19 -0.03 -1.27 -25.04
CA HIS A 19 -1.18 -1.07 -25.92
C HIS A 19 -1.95 -2.38 -26.02
N SER A 20 -3.20 -2.36 -25.60
CA SER A 20 -4.13 -3.46 -25.77
C SER A 20 -4.97 -3.24 -27.03
N ASP A 21 -4.89 -4.17 -27.98
CA ASP A 21 -5.76 -4.26 -29.14
C ASP A 21 -6.49 -5.62 -29.11
N GLY A 22 -7.73 -5.59 -28.60
CA GLY A 22 -8.48 -6.80 -28.27
C GLY A 22 -7.74 -7.67 -27.24
N ASP A 23 -7.46 -8.92 -27.62
CA ASP A 23 -6.71 -9.88 -26.78
C ASP A 23 -5.18 -9.76 -26.94
N THR A 24 -4.69 -8.84 -27.78
CA THR A 24 -3.27 -8.68 -28.07
C THR A 24 -2.68 -7.49 -27.32
N ILE A 25 -1.59 -7.73 -26.59
CA ILE A 25 -0.82 -6.68 -25.91
C ILE A 25 0.47 -6.43 -26.70
N SER A 26 0.72 -5.18 -27.08
CA SER A 26 1.98 -4.73 -27.68
C SER A 26 2.64 -3.64 -26.85
N TYR A 27 3.98 -3.58 -26.90
CA TYR A 27 4.76 -2.60 -26.15
C TYR A 27 5.48 -1.65 -27.09
N ARG A 28 5.49 -0.36 -26.78
CA ARG A 28 6.14 0.68 -27.60
C ARG A 28 7.00 1.62 -26.78
N HIS A 29 8.04 2.14 -27.42
CA HIS A 29 8.76 3.29 -26.88
C HIS A 29 7.88 4.55 -26.98
N PRO A 30 7.93 5.43 -25.98
CA PRO A 30 7.15 6.66 -25.99
C PRO A 30 7.50 7.63 -27.12
N VAL A 31 8.77 7.62 -27.54
CA VAL A 31 9.29 8.41 -28.65
C VAL A 31 9.80 7.42 -29.69
N SER A 32 9.31 7.58 -30.91
CA SER A 32 9.50 6.63 -32.02
C SER A 32 10.86 6.80 -32.70
N ASP A 33 11.97 6.61 -31.98
CA ASP A 33 13.24 6.20 -32.61
C ASP A 33 14.33 5.95 -31.55
N GLU A 34 14.36 4.74 -30.99
CA GLU A 34 15.55 4.28 -30.24
C GLU A 34 16.50 3.48 -31.14
N GLY A 35 16.19 3.36 -32.44
CA GLY A 35 16.96 2.54 -33.38
C GLY A 35 16.89 1.02 -33.11
N HIS A 36 15.98 0.57 -32.24
CA HIS A 36 15.76 -0.85 -31.96
C HIS A 36 14.28 -1.16 -31.67
N GLU A 37 13.90 -2.42 -31.89
CA GLU A 37 12.60 -2.95 -31.50
C GLU A 37 12.51 -3.05 -29.96
N PRO A 38 11.37 -2.69 -29.33
CA PRO A 38 11.20 -2.84 -27.90
C PRO A 38 11.27 -4.31 -27.49
N VAL A 39 12.16 -4.60 -26.54
CA VAL A 39 12.29 -5.93 -25.92
C VAL A 39 11.65 -5.87 -24.53
N PRO A 40 10.35 -6.17 -24.39
CA PRO A 40 9.64 -6.03 -23.14
C PRO A 40 10.14 -7.03 -22.10
N VAL A 41 10.61 -6.51 -20.97
CA VAL A 41 10.94 -7.29 -19.78
C VAL A 41 10.31 -6.64 -18.56
N SER A 42 10.11 -7.43 -17.51
CA SER A 42 9.74 -6.88 -16.21
C SER A 42 10.78 -5.84 -15.81
N ALA A 43 10.32 -4.63 -15.45
CA ALA A 43 11.16 -3.56 -14.94
C ALA A 43 11.96 -4.00 -13.70
N SER A 44 11.51 -5.04 -13.00
CA SER A 44 12.25 -5.64 -11.87
C SER A 44 13.58 -6.24 -12.25
N LEU A 45 13.74 -6.60 -13.53
CA LEU A 45 14.92 -7.26 -14.07
C LEU A 45 15.91 -6.27 -14.69
N VAL A 46 15.53 -4.99 -14.79
CA VAL A 46 16.33 -3.98 -15.47
C VAL A 46 16.98 -3.06 -14.42
N PRO A 47 18.32 -2.99 -14.38
CA PRO A 47 19.01 -2.03 -13.54
C PRO A 47 18.68 -0.60 -13.99
N GLN A 48 18.10 0.19 -13.08
CA GLN A 48 17.79 1.62 -13.28
C GLN A 48 16.85 1.89 -14.46
N VAL A 49 15.59 1.46 -14.35
CA VAL A 49 14.56 1.85 -15.33
C VAL A 49 14.41 3.37 -15.36
N PHE A 50 14.58 3.95 -16.56
CA PHE A 50 14.38 5.37 -16.79
C PHE A 50 12.88 5.69 -16.79
N ASP A 51 12.38 6.06 -15.60
CA ASP A 51 11.01 6.53 -15.37
C ASP A 51 10.98 8.06 -15.36
N ARG A 52 11.03 8.65 -16.56
CA ARG A 52 11.10 10.10 -16.76
C ARG A 52 9.90 10.58 -17.57
N CYS A 53 9.52 11.82 -17.32
CA CYS A 53 8.51 12.52 -18.09
C CYS A 53 8.85 12.50 -19.59
N HIS A 54 7.92 12.03 -20.42
CA HIS A 54 8.08 11.95 -21.88
C HIS A 54 8.18 13.32 -22.56
N THR A 55 7.76 14.41 -21.89
CA THR A 55 7.89 15.76 -22.45
C THR A 55 9.19 16.44 -22.03
N CYS A 56 9.52 16.46 -20.72
CA CYS A 56 10.67 17.22 -20.23
C CYS A 56 11.89 16.40 -19.85
N THR A 57 11.82 15.07 -19.91
CA THR A 57 12.88 14.07 -19.64
C THR A 57 13.56 14.13 -18.25
N GLN A 58 13.22 15.10 -17.41
CA GLN A 58 13.89 15.38 -16.13
C GLN A 58 13.15 14.80 -14.91
N ALA A 59 11.84 15.00 -14.80
CA ALA A 59 11.09 14.68 -13.58
C ALA A 59 10.37 13.33 -13.68
N PRO A 60 10.15 12.63 -12.55
CA PRO A 60 9.32 11.43 -12.52
C PRO A 60 7.89 11.73 -12.99
N PRO A 61 7.28 10.88 -13.81
CA PRO A 61 5.93 11.11 -14.32
C PRO A 61 4.89 10.88 -13.22
N LEU A 62 3.74 11.56 -13.31
CA LEU A 62 2.61 11.41 -12.38
C LEU A 62 1.38 10.89 -13.11
N TRP A 63 1.19 11.34 -14.35
CA TRP A 63 0.02 11.06 -15.16
C TRP A 63 0.42 10.32 -16.42
N ASN A 64 -0.37 9.35 -16.85
CA ASN A 64 -0.35 8.83 -18.22
C ASN A 64 -1.49 9.50 -18.99
N TYR A 65 -1.18 10.41 -19.91
CA TYR A 65 -2.17 11.02 -20.79
C TYR A 65 -2.43 10.12 -21.98
N HIS A 66 -3.70 9.90 -22.29
CA HIS A 66 -4.13 9.27 -23.53
C HIS A 66 -4.49 10.37 -24.52
N THR A 67 -3.99 10.21 -25.75
CA THR A 67 -4.11 11.15 -26.85
C THR A 67 -4.55 10.41 -28.11
N GLY A 68 -5.08 11.11 -29.11
CA GLY A 68 -5.14 10.56 -30.46
C GLY A 68 -3.72 10.34 -31.03
N ARG A 69 -3.56 9.45 -32.01
CA ARG A 69 -2.28 9.23 -32.71
C ARG A 69 -1.76 10.55 -33.30
N ILE A 70 -0.55 10.95 -32.92
CA ILE A 70 0.10 12.17 -33.41
C ILE A 70 1.08 11.78 -34.51
N GLU A 71 0.98 12.43 -35.67
CA GLU A 71 1.92 12.27 -36.78
C GLU A 71 2.51 13.64 -37.13
N ILE A 72 3.85 13.72 -37.17
CA ILE A 72 4.55 14.94 -37.56
C ILE A 72 5.29 14.65 -38.86
N LEU A 73 4.97 15.42 -39.88
CA LEU A 73 5.64 15.35 -41.18
C LEU A 73 6.91 16.19 -41.15
N SER A 74 8.07 15.57 -41.35
CA SER A 74 9.31 16.31 -41.59
C SER A 74 9.36 16.75 -43.05
N LEU A 75 9.26 18.06 -43.29
CA LEU A 75 9.36 18.63 -44.63
C LEU A 75 10.75 18.42 -45.26
N ALA A 76 11.80 18.32 -44.44
CA ALA A 76 13.17 18.15 -44.92
C ALA A 76 13.49 16.73 -45.42
N SER A 77 12.88 15.71 -44.81
CA SER A 77 13.12 14.30 -45.18
C SER A 77 11.96 13.65 -45.93
N GLY A 78 10.79 14.30 -46.00
CA GLY A 78 9.56 13.73 -46.55
C GLY A 78 8.99 12.56 -45.75
N MET A 79 9.54 12.29 -44.55
CA MET A 79 9.11 11.20 -43.67
C MET A 79 8.12 11.71 -42.63
N ALA A 80 7.03 10.97 -42.44
CA ALA A 80 6.14 11.13 -41.29
C ALA A 80 6.67 10.31 -40.11
N ALA A 81 6.92 10.98 -38.99
CA ALA A 81 7.18 10.31 -37.71
C ALA A 81 5.84 10.14 -36.98
N GLY A 82 5.47 8.89 -36.72
CA GLY A 82 4.29 8.54 -35.92
C GLY A 82 4.66 8.39 -34.45
N TYR A 83 4.04 9.17 -33.58
CA TYR A 83 4.30 9.18 -32.14
C TYR A 83 3.29 8.32 -31.38
N ASN A 84 3.63 8.08 -30.12
CA ASN A 84 2.81 7.29 -29.23
C ASN A 84 1.48 8.01 -28.90
N ASP A 85 0.46 7.23 -28.55
CA ASP A 85 -0.84 7.74 -28.10
C ASP A 85 -0.92 7.86 -26.57
N GLN A 86 0.09 7.37 -25.83
CA GLN A 86 0.19 7.54 -24.38
C GLN A 86 1.46 8.26 -23.93
N TRP A 87 1.31 9.15 -22.95
CA TRP A 87 2.34 10.06 -22.49
C TRP A 87 2.45 10.07 -20.96
N HIS A 88 3.55 9.55 -20.42
CA HIS A 88 3.90 9.67 -19.01
C HIS A 88 4.44 11.08 -18.73
N VAL A 89 3.68 11.89 -18.02
CA VAL A 89 3.94 13.32 -17.83
C VAL A 89 4.09 13.65 -16.35
N CYS A 90 5.14 14.40 -15.98
CA CYS A 90 5.36 14.89 -14.62
C CYS A 90 4.33 15.97 -14.25
N LEU A 91 4.18 16.25 -12.95
CA LEU A 91 3.20 17.21 -12.45
C LEU A 91 3.35 18.61 -13.09
N ARG A 92 4.58 19.13 -13.25
CA ARG A 92 4.78 20.47 -13.83
C ARG A 92 4.35 20.54 -15.29
N CYS A 93 4.71 19.54 -16.09
CA CYS A 93 4.27 19.48 -17.48
C CYS A 93 2.76 19.26 -17.58
N ALA A 94 2.19 18.44 -16.69
CA ALA A 94 0.75 18.23 -16.62
C ALA A 94 0.01 19.55 -16.34
N GLN A 95 0.51 20.40 -15.44
CA GLN A 95 -0.09 21.72 -15.20
C GLN A 95 -0.16 22.59 -16.46
N LEU A 96 0.87 22.55 -17.31
CA LEU A 96 0.90 23.31 -18.57
C LEU A 96 -0.03 22.70 -19.62
N ILE A 97 -0.10 21.36 -19.69
CA ILE A 97 -1.07 20.66 -20.55
C ILE A 97 -2.51 21.00 -20.15
N GLU A 98 -2.82 20.95 -18.86
CA GLU A 98 -4.16 21.26 -18.33
C GLU A 98 -4.52 22.75 -18.43
N ALA A 99 -3.52 23.63 -18.55
CA ALA A 99 -3.70 25.05 -18.79
C ALA A 99 -3.83 25.40 -20.29
N ASP A 100 -3.83 24.41 -21.18
CA ASP A 100 -3.82 24.60 -22.64
C ASP A 100 -2.63 25.43 -23.16
N ASP A 101 -1.51 25.43 -22.43
CA ASP A 101 -0.35 26.27 -22.70
C ASP A 101 0.80 25.45 -23.33
N SER A 102 0.62 25.08 -24.60
CA SER A 102 1.63 24.36 -25.37
C SER A 102 2.92 25.16 -25.57
N ASP A 103 2.83 26.48 -25.60
CA ASP A 103 3.97 27.38 -25.81
C ASP A 103 4.87 27.38 -24.58
N ALA A 104 4.32 27.57 -23.38
CA ALA A 104 5.07 27.47 -22.14
C ALA A 104 5.60 26.05 -21.89
N LEU A 105 4.83 25.01 -22.25
CA LEU A 105 5.29 23.63 -22.18
C LEU A 105 6.54 23.42 -23.04
N THR A 106 6.51 23.90 -24.29
CA THR A 106 7.63 23.80 -25.23
C THR A 106 8.82 24.62 -24.77
N ALA A 107 8.62 25.90 -24.43
CA ALA A 107 9.69 26.77 -23.95
C ALA A 107 10.39 26.17 -22.71
N ARG A 108 9.63 25.60 -21.77
CA ARG A 108 10.19 24.91 -20.60
C ARG A 108 11.02 23.69 -21.00
N CYS A 109 10.46 22.78 -21.79
CA CYS A 109 11.14 21.54 -22.18
C CYS A 109 12.38 21.82 -23.04
N ALA A 110 12.28 22.73 -24.01
CA ALA A 110 13.41 23.17 -24.84
C ALA A 110 14.50 23.84 -23.99
N GLY A 111 14.13 24.68 -23.02
CA GLY A 111 15.09 25.28 -22.09
C GLY A 111 15.87 24.24 -21.27
N LEU A 112 15.22 23.16 -20.83
CA LEU A 112 15.88 22.04 -20.15
C LEU A 112 16.83 21.26 -21.07
N MET A 113 16.49 21.14 -22.35
CA MET A 113 17.32 20.49 -23.38
C MET A 113 18.36 21.42 -24.00
N ARG A 114 18.32 22.72 -23.65
CA ARG A 114 19.16 23.79 -24.21
C ARG A 114 19.00 23.95 -25.72
N TRP A 115 17.79 23.73 -26.23
CA TRP A 115 17.45 23.95 -27.64
C TRP A 115 17.08 25.41 -27.87
N HIS A 116 17.56 25.97 -28.99
CA HIS A 116 17.27 27.35 -29.37
C HIS A 116 15.84 27.44 -29.95
N PRO A 117 15.07 28.51 -29.71
CA PRO A 117 13.73 28.69 -30.29
C PRO A 117 13.67 28.56 -31.82
N ASP A 118 14.75 28.93 -32.50
CA ASP A 118 14.85 28.88 -33.96
C ASP A 118 15.36 27.53 -34.51
N SER A 119 15.51 26.50 -33.67
CA SER A 119 16.00 25.19 -34.10
C SER A 119 14.88 24.30 -34.63
N ASP A 120 15.23 23.37 -35.52
CA ASP A 120 14.28 22.37 -36.04
C ASP A 120 13.72 21.51 -34.90
N GLU A 121 14.56 21.16 -33.92
CA GLU A 121 14.15 20.40 -32.73
C GLU A 121 13.09 21.15 -31.92
N TYR A 122 13.22 22.47 -31.76
CA TYR A 122 12.22 23.28 -31.09
C TYR A 122 10.88 23.25 -31.84
N THR A 123 10.92 23.40 -33.16
CA THR A 123 9.72 23.41 -34.01
C THR A 123 8.99 22.06 -33.99
N ILE A 124 9.74 20.95 -34.06
CA ILE A 124 9.19 19.59 -33.94
C ILE A 124 8.58 19.39 -32.56
N LEU A 125 9.29 19.77 -31.49
CA LEU A 125 8.80 19.65 -30.12
C LEU A 125 7.54 20.50 -29.88
N HIS A 126 7.50 21.71 -30.43
CA HIS A 126 6.34 22.59 -30.37
C HIS A 126 5.11 21.94 -31.01
N THR A 127 5.29 21.40 -32.22
CA THR A 127 4.24 20.70 -32.95
C THR A 127 3.74 19.49 -32.17
N LEU A 128 4.66 18.71 -31.58
CA LEU A 128 4.33 17.56 -30.76
C LEU A 128 3.51 17.96 -29.52
N HIS A 129 3.98 18.93 -28.75
CA HIS A 129 3.30 19.40 -27.55
C HIS A 129 1.92 19.97 -27.87
N ARG A 130 1.79 20.72 -28.96
CA ARG A 130 0.48 21.19 -29.43
C ARG A 130 -0.43 20.03 -29.78
N GLY A 131 0.10 18.99 -30.43
CA GLY A 131 -0.61 17.72 -30.67
C GLY A 131 -1.13 17.13 -29.36
N ILE A 132 -0.25 16.90 -28.37
CA ILE A 132 -0.61 16.33 -27.07
C ILE A 132 -1.69 17.15 -26.37
N VAL A 133 -1.55 18.48 -26.34
CA VAL A 133 -2.51 19.37 -25.69
C VAL A 133 -3.87 19.29 -26.40
N LEU A 134 -3.90 19.37 -27.72
CA LEU A 134 -5.16 19.39 -28.48
C LEU A 134 -5.86 18.03 -28.57
N SER A 135 -5.11 16.93 -28.56
CA SER A 135 -5.66 15.58 -28.73
C SER A 135 -5.82 14.80 -27.42
N ARG A 136 -5.58 15.42 -26.26
CA ARG A 136 -5.76 14.74 -24.96
C ARG A 136 -7.22 14.34 -24.73
N GLU A 137 -7.44 13.07 -24.43
CA GLU A 137 -8.77 12.51 -24.19
C GLU A 137 -8.99 12.22 -22.70
N SER A 138 -7.99 11.65 -22.04
CA SER A 138 -8.04 11.32 -20.62
C SER A 138 -6.65 11.24 -20.02
N ARG A 139 -6.59 11.09 -18.70
CA ARG A 139 -5.34 10.82 -17.99
C ARG A 139 -5.54 9.81 -16.87
N THR A 140 -4.55 8.97 -16.67
CA THR A 140 -4.53 7.91 -15.66
C THR A 140 -3.43 8.15 -14.65
N LEU A 141 -3.73 8.06 -13.36
CA LEU A 141 -2.74 8.21 -12.29
C LEU A 141 -1.73 7.06 -12.33
N LEU A 142 -0.45 7.39 -12.43
CA LEU A 142 0.62 6.41 -12.33
C LEU A 142 0.86 6.02 -10.87
N THR A 143 0.79 4.72 -10.60
CA THR A 143 1.02 4.16 -9.26
C THR A 143 2.37 3.48 -9.12
N THR A 144 3.19 3.58 -10.17
CA THR A 144 4.52 3.01 -10.27
C THR A 144 5.62 4.02 -9.95
N THR A 145 5.38 5.32 -10.17
CA THR A 145 6.37 6.39 -9.97
C THR A 145 6.98 6.35 -8.58
N HIS A 146 8.30 6.30 -8.45
CA HIS A 146 8.92 6.28 -7.14
C HIS A 146 8.86 7.66 -6.47
N TRP A 147 8.09 7.77 -5.40
CA TRP A 147 8.09 8.94 -4.52
C TRP A 147 8.61 8.55 -3.14
N SER A 148 9.42 9.43 -2.55
CA SER A 148 9.82 9.30 -1.15
C SER A 148 8.56 9.23 -0.29
N PRO A 149 8.50 8.42 0.77
CA PRO A 149 7.33 8.32 1.63
C PRO A 149 7.09 9.62 2.40
N ALA A 150 5.83 10.02 2.58
CA ALA A 150 5.45 11.11 3.49
C ALA A 150 5.25 10.57 4.91
N ARG A 151 5.69 11.31 5.91
CA ARG A 151 5.22 11.04 7.28
C ARG A 151 3.71 11.33 7.37
N ILE A 152 2.97 10.39 7.97
CA ILE A 152 1.53 10.53 8.24
C ILE A 152 1.34 10.65 9.76
N ASP A 153 0.70 11.72 10.19
CA ASP A 153 0.33 11.94 11.59
C ASP A 153 -1.19 11.81 11.80
N ALA A 154 -1.60 11.57 13.05
CA ALA A 154 -2.99 11.32 13.40
C ALA A 154 -3.94 12.48 13.02
N ASP A 155 -3.49 13.72 13.15
CA ASP A 155 -4.28 14.91 12.82
C ASP A 155 -4.47 15.12 11.31
N MET A 156 -3.62 14.48 10.49
CA MET A 156 -3.72 14.50 9.04
C MET A 156 -4.81 13.57 8.52
N MET A 157 -5.20 12.55 9.29
CA MET A 157 -6.13 11.49 8.84
C MET A 157 -7.43 12.01 8.22
N PRO A 158 -8.14 13.01 8.81
CA PRO A 158 -9.32 13.58 8.17
C PRO A 158 -9.05 14.19 6.80
N LYS A 159 -7.93 14.92 6.68
CA LYS A 159 -7.52 15.58 5.42
C LYS A 159 -7.08 14.56 4.38
N ILE A 160 -6.38 13.50 4.79
CA ILE A 160 -5.98 12.38 3.94
C ILE A 160 -7.21 11.70 3.36
N ARG A 161 -8.18 11.35 4.19
CA ARG A 161 -9.45 10.76 3.77
C ARG A 161 -10.21 11.68 2.82
N ASP A 162 -10.32 12.96 3.14
CA ASP A 162 -11.03 13.93 2.30
C ASP A 162 -10.38 14.06 0.91
N ARG A 163 -9.05 14.07 0.82
CA ARG A 163 -8.35 14.07 -0.48
C ARG A 163 -8.49 12.75 -1.22
N LEU A 164 -8.39 11.62 -0.53
CA LEU A 164 -8.58 10.30 -1.15
C LEU A 164 -10.00 10.16 -1.71
N THR A 165 -11.03 10.56 -0.96
CA THR A 165 -12.42 10.50 -1.43
C THR A 165 -12.67 11.50 -2.57
N GLY A 166 -11.99 12.66 -2.56
CA GLY A 166 -11.95 13.60 -3.68
C GLY A 166 -11.36 12.97 -4.94
N LEU A 167 -10.19 12.32 -4.84
CA LEU A 167 -9.54 11.61 -5.94
C LEU A 167 -10.43 10.50 -6.50
N LEU A 168 -11.05 9.69 -5.63
CA LEU A 168 -11.96 8.61 -6.03
C LEU A 168 -13.18 9.14 -6.80
N ARG A 169 -13.70 10.32 -6.45
CA ARG A 169 -14.82 10.98 -7.16
C ARG A 169 -14.39 11.80 -8.37
N GLY A 170 -13.09 12.10 -8.48
CA GLY A 170 -12.54 12.97 -9.49
C GLY A 170 -12.62 12.38 -10.90
N PRO A 171 -12.41 13.23 -11.92
CA PRO A 171 -12.50 12.83 -13.33
C PRO A 171 -11.30 12.00 -13.80
N ALA A 172 -10.17 12.06 -13.09
CA ALA A 172 -8.97 11.33 -13.47
C ALA A 172 -9.20 9.81 -13.40
N ASN A 173 -8.64 9.08 -14.36
CA ASN A 173 -8.59 7.63 -14.31
C ASN A 173 -7.60 7.20 -13.22
N LEU A 174 -7.92 6.10 -12.56
CA LEU A 174 -7.07 5.38 -11.62
C LEU A 174 -6.63 4.07 -12.27
N PRO A 175 -5.68 3.31 -11.67
CA PRO A 175 -5.33 1.99 -12.20
C PRO A 175 -6.56 1.11 -12.40
N ALA A 176 -6.52 0.28 -13.45
CA ALA A 176 -7.66 -0.53 -13.91
C ALA A 176 -8.40 -1.24 -12.78
N ALA A 177 -7.66 -1.82 -11.83
CA ALA A 177 -8.19 -2.58 -10.70
C ALA A 177 -9.12 -1.77 -9.77
N ILE A 178 -9.07 -0.44 -9.82
CA ILE A 178 -9.96 0.45 -9.06
C ILE A 178 -10.56 1.56 -9.94
N ASN A 179 -10.49 1.46 -11.26
CA ASN A 179 -10.95 2.54 -12.14
C ASN A 179 -12.47 2.54 -12.37
N ASN A 180 -13.17 1.47 -11.99
CA ASN A 180 -14.62 1.39 -12.15
C ASN A 180 -15.32 2.53 -11.40
N ARG A 181 -16.04 3.37 -12.14
CA ARG A 181 -16.62 4.62 -11.62
C ARG A 181 -17.63 4.40 -10.49
N ASP A 182 -18.47 3.38 -10.60
CA ASP A 182 -19.50 3.10 -9.58
C ASP A 182 -18.87 2.55 -8.31
N GLN A 183 -17.90 1.63 -8.45
CA GLN A 183 -17.12 1.12 -7.32
C GLN A 183 -16.36 2.26 -6.62
N ARG A 184 -15.71 3.15 -7.36
CA ARG A 184 -15.02 4.33 -6.82
C ARG A 184 -15.95 5.25 -6.04
N GLN A 185 -17.13 5.55 -6.58
CA GLN A 185 -18.11 6.40 -5.91
C GLN A 185 -18.65 5.74 -4.63
N ASN A 186 -18.94 4.44 -4.68
CA ASN A 186 -19.40 3.67 -3.53
C ASN A 186 -18.33 3.61 -2.44
N LEU A 187 -17.07 3.35 -2.81
CA LEU A 187 -15.93 3.38 -1.91
C LEU A 187 -15.77 4.76 -1.27
N ALA A 188 -15.79 5.84 -2.05
CA ALA A 188 -15.67 7.20 -1.54
C ALA A 188 -16.79 7.53 -0.54
N ARG A 189 -18.04 7.15 -0.84
CA ARG A 189 -19.19 7.36 0.06
C ARG A 189 -19.03 6.59 1.37
N ARG A 190 -18.51 5.36 1.31
CA ARG A 190 -18.20 4.58 2.51
C ARG A 190 -17.09 5.25 3.31
N LEU A 191 -15.98 5.59 2.66
CA LEU A 191 -14.83 6.25 3.29
C LEU A 191 -15.21 7.54 4.05
N ASP A 192 -16.20 8.31 3.60
CA ASP A 192 -16.66 9.50 4.33
C ASP A 192 -17.17 9.22 5.75
N LEU A 193 -17.68 8.01 5.98
CA LEU A 193 -18.39 7.62 7.20
C LEU A 193 -17.61 6.64 8.08
N ILE A 194 -16.58 5.99 7.57
CA ILE A 194 -15.84 4.98 8.34
C ILE A 194 -14.94 5.60 9.42
N PRO A 195 -14.69 4.85 10.52
CA PRO A 195 -13.68 5.22 11.51
C PRO A 195 -12.27 5.26 10.91
N LEU A 196 -11.47 6.18 11.44
CA LEU A 196 -10.07 6.36 11.06
C LEU A 196 -9.15 5.86 12.16
N TYR A 197 -8.15 5.08 11.79
CA TYR A 197 -7.16 4.53 12.71
C TYR A 197 -5.78 5.05 12.32
N TRP A 198 -5.08 5.66 13.28
CA TRP A 198 -3.67 5.99 13.12
C TRP A 198 -2.87 5.13 14.09
N ILE A 199 -1.93 4.35 13.55
CA ILE A 199 -1.07 3.48 14.33
C ILE A 199 0.13 4.30 14.79
N ASN A 200 0.49 4.27 16.08
CA ASN A 200 1.66 5.02 16.54
C ASN A 200 2.98 4.34 16.07
N GLN A 201 4.11 5.04 16.21
CA GLN A 201 5.41 4.52 15.75
C GLN A 201 5.78 3.20 16.44
N GLU A 202 5.67 3.13 17.77
CA GLU A 202 6.05 1.93 18.53
C GLU A 202 5.27 0.69 18.11
N PHE A 203 3.96 0.83 17.86
CA PHE A 203 3.13 -0.26 17.37
C PHE A 203 3.46 -0.62 15.92
N THR A 204 3.83 0.36 15.10
CA THR A 204 4.28 0.15 13.72
C THR A 204 5.56 -0.68 13.67
N ASP A 205 6.53 -0.37 14.54
CA ASP A 205 7.78 -1.13 14.66
C ASP A 205 7.51 -2.58 15.10
N LEU A 206 6.57 -2.77 16.05
CA LEU A 206 6.10 -4.09 16.46
C LEU A 206 5.46 -4.86 15.29
N VAL A 207 4.61 -4.21 14.50
CA VAL A 207 3.98 -4.83 13.32
C VAL A 207 5.03 -5.30 12.33
N ASN A 208 6.04 -4.48 12.01
CA ASN A 208 7.12 -4.88 11.11
C ASN A 208 7.96 -6.05 11.67
N THR A 209 8.27 -6.02 12.96
CA THR A 209 9.01 -7.08 13.64
C THR A 209 8.25 -8.41 13.59
N VAL A 210 6.95 -8.39 13.88
CA VAL A 210 6.13 -9.60 13.97
C VAL A 210 5.72 -10.11 12.59
N SER A 211 5.51 -9.23 11.63
CA SER A 211 4.93 -9.62 10.33
C SER A 211 5.87 -10.52 9.54
N THR A 212 7.20 -10.35 9.65
CA THR A 212 8.18 -11.09 8.83
C THR A 212 8.16 -12.60 9.07
N ASP A 213 8.04 -13.03 10.34
CA ASP A 213 8.13 -14.44 10.75
C ASP A 213 6.78 -15.05 11.17
N ARG A 214 5.67 -14.35 10.91
CA ARG A 214 4.35 -14.79 11.37
C ARG A 214 3.83 -15.98 10.55
N PRO A 215 3.32 -17.05 11.19
CA PRO A 215 2.51 -18.03 10.49
C PRO A 215 1.20 -17.40 9.96
N PRO A 216 0.50 -18.09 9.04
CA PRO A 216 -0.76 -17.58 8.48
C PRO A 216 -1.77 -17.22 9.57
N ALA A 217 -2.43 -16.07 9.39
CA ALA A 217 -3.52 -15.59 10.23
C ALA A 217 -4.81 -15.52 9.43
N TRP A 218 -5.90 -15.95 10.06
CA TRP A 218 -7.21 -16.04 9.44
C TRP A 218 -7.94 -14.69 9.51
N ALA A 219 -8.39 -14.18 8.37
CA ALA A 219 -9.23 -12.99 8.31
C ALA A 219 -10.66 -13.33 8.75
N THR A 220 -11.04 -12.91 9.97
CA THR A 220 -12.36 -13.16 10.56
C THR A 220 -12.95 -11.85 11.11
N ASP A 221 -14.29 -11.80 11.25
CA ASP A 221 -14.96 -10.62 11.81
C ASP A 221 -14.46 -10.32 13.24
N GLU A 222 -14.01 -11.34 13.99
CA GLU A 222 -13.49 -11.20 15.36
C GLU A 222 -12.17 -10.43 15.43
N ILE A 223 -11.29 -10.56 14.43
CA ILE A 223 -9.99 -9.87 14.46
C ILE A 223 -10.07 -8.47 13.85
N THR A 224 -11.09 -8.20 13.03
CA THR A 224 -11.27 -6.86 12.45
C THR A 224 -11.65 -5.85 13.54
N PRO A 225 -10.95 -4.70 13.66
CA PRO A 225 -11.24 -3.72 14.70
C PRO A 225 -12.59 -3.01 14.50
N SER A 226 -13.15 -3.10 13.29
CA SER A 226 -14.48 -2.67 12.90
C SER A 226 -14.86 -3.29 11.55
N THR A 227 -16.14 -3.25 11.21
CA THR A 227 -16.66 -3.77 9.93
C THR A 227 -16.08 -3.06 8.71
N ALA A 228 -15.71 -1.78 8.84
CA ALA A 228 -15.06 -0.98 7.82
C ALA A 228 -14.17 0.08 8.47
N GLY A 229 -13.05 0.42 7.84
CA GLY A 229 -12.11 1.40 8.39
C GLY A 229 -11.04 1.81 7.40
N LEU A 230 -10.41 2.94 7.68
CA LEU A 230 -9.17 3.38 7.02
C LEU A 230 -8.11 3.52 8.10
N LEU A 231 -7.02 2.79 7.90
CA LEU A 231 -5.89 2.75 8.82
C LEU A 231 -4.64 3.28 8.11
N ALA A 232 -3.83 4.07 8.82
CA ALA A 232 -2.52 4.48 8.34
C ALA A 232 -1.43 4.22 9.39
N TRP A 233 -0.25 3.87 8.90
CA TRP A 233 0.99 3.82 9.66
C TRP A 233 1.79 5.11 9.41
N PRO A 234 2.64 5.54 10.36
CA PRO A 234 3.44 6.75 10.22
C PRO A 234 4.51 6.58 9.14
N GLU A 235 4.96 5.33 8.94
CA GLU A 235 5.93 4.90 7.94
C GLU A 235 5.43 3.65 7.21
N PRO A 236 5.88 3.40 5.96
CA PRO A 236 5.50 2.19 5.22
C PRO A 236 5.91 0.89 5.93
N VAL A 237 5.03 -0.12 5.87
CA VAL A 237 5.20 -1.43 6.52
C VAL A 237 5.25 -2.60 5.52
N GLY A 238 5.64 -3.76 6.04
CA GLY A 238 5.68 -5.04 5.32
C GLY A 238 6.97 -5.28 4.55
N GLN A 239 7.13 -6.49 4.00
CA GLN A 239 8.36 -6.91 3.32
C GLN A 239 8.79 -5.98 2.19
N THR A 240 7.81 -5.39 1.50
CA THR A 240 8.05 -4.49 0.38
C THR A 240 8.34 -3.05 0.78
N GLY A 241 8.10 -2.68 2.05
CA GLY A 241 8.27 -1.32 2.55
C GLY A 241 7.42 -0.27 1.83
N GLN A 242 6.25 -0.65 1.30
CA GLN A 242 5.42 0.25 0.49
C GLN A 242 4.02 0.51 1.05
N LEU A 243 3.50 -0.36 1.92
CA LEU A 243 2.15 -0.22 2.45
C LEU A 243 2.15 0.83 3.56
N ALA A 244 1.61 2.02 3.31
CA ALA A 244 1.52 3.10 4.29
C ALA A 244 0.11 3.27 4.89
N ALA A 245 -0.91 2.78 4.20
CA ALA A 245 -2.27 2.76 4.68
C ALA A 245 -3.06 1.61 4.05
N ALA A 246 -4.18 1.25 4.65
CA ALA A 246 -5.14 0.33 4.07
C ALA A 246 -6.56 0.70 4.45
N SER A 247 -7.50 0.50 3.52
CA SER A 247 -8.93 0.57 3.80
C SER A 247 -9.59 -0.77 3.58
N TRP A 248 -10.63 -1.05 4.35
CA TRP A 248 -11.46 -2.23 4.17
C TRP A 248 -12.94 -1.84 4.26
N THR A 249 -13.76 -2.46 3.42
CA THR A 249 -15.22 -2.34 3.50
C THR A 249 -15.87 -3.70 3.27
N PRO A 250 -17.03 -3.99 3.89
CA PRO A 250 -17.67 -5.29 3.76
C PRO A 250 -18.21 -5.48 2.34
N GLU A 251 -17.91 -6.63 1.74
CA GLU A 251 -18.37 -7.04 0.41
C GLU A 251 -18.68 -8.53 0.43
N GLY A 252 -19.93 -8.92 0.14
CA GLY A 252 -20.33 -10.33 0.10
C GLY A 252 -19.91 -11.15 1.33
N ASP A 253 -19.09 -12.17 1.07
CA ASP A 253 -18.57 -13.13 2.05
C ASP A 253 -17.31 -12.65 2.78
N GLY A 254 -16.85 -11.42 2.58
CA GLY A 254 -15.68 -10.88 3.27
C GLY A 254 -15.52 -9.36 3.14
N TRP A 255 -14.31 -8.93 2.77
CA TRP A 255 -13.96 -7.51 2.67
C TRP A 255 -13.26 -7.19 1.37
N HIS A 256 -13.68 -6.08 0.76
CA HIS A 256 -12.89 -5.38 -0.23
C HIS A 256 -11.79 -4.59 0.47
N VAL A 257 -10.52 -4.92 0.22
CA VAL A 257 -9.37 -4.29 0.87
C VAL A 257 -8.48 -3.61 -0.17
N ILE A 258 -8.16 -2.35 0.09
CA ILE A 258 -7.25 -1.56 -0.75
C ILE A 258 -6.05 -1.15 0.10
N GLY A 259 -4.87 -1.52 -0.37
CA GLY A 259 -3.58 -1.08 0.17
C GLY A 259 -3.09 0.17 -0.56
N TYR A 260 -2.58 1.13 0.20
CA TYR A 260 -2.07 2.40 -0.31
C TYR A 260 -0.60 2.58 0.06
N ARG A 261 0.15 3.18 -0.86
CA ARG A 261 1.42 3.84 -0.53
C ARG A 261 1.18 5.30 -0.22
N ASN A 262 2.10 5.90 0.52
CA ASN A 262 2.13 7.33 0.74
C ASN A 262 2.98 8.04 -0.33
N VAL A 263 2.65 9.30 -0.59
CA VAL A 263 3.39 10.18 -1.50
C VAL A 263 4.00 11.31 -0.70
N GLY A 264 5.32 11.37 -0.66
CA GLY A 264 6.11 12.38 0.04
C GLY A 264 6.74 13.41 -0.88
N VAL A 265 7.82 14.00 -0.40
CA VAL A 265 8.38 15.25 -0.90
C VAL A 265 8.81 15.09 -2.37
N THR A 266 8.22 15.93 -3.22
CA THR A 266 8.71 16.32 -4.55
C THR A 266 9.17 17.79 -4.46
N ASP A 267 9.35 18.47 -5.58
CA ASP A 267 9.67 19.91 -5.63
C ASP A 267 8.73 20.70 -4.70
N GLU A 268 9.30 21.51 -3.79
CA GLU A 268 8.54 22.11 -2.69
C GLU A 268 7.41 23.02 -3.19
N ASP A 269 7.62 23.66 -4.35
CA ASP A 269 6.65 24.54 -5.01
C ASP A 269 5.43 23.77 -5.56
N LEU A 270 5.62 22.51 -5.96
CA LEU A 270 4.58 21.65 -6.54
C LEU A 270 3.75 20.91 -5.48
N MET A 271 4.26 20.81 -4.25
CA MET A 271 3.60 20.06 -3.18
C MET A 271 2.16 20.51 -2.91
N PRO A 272 1.81 21.80 -2.82
CA PRO A 272 0.43 22.21 -2.60
C PRO A 272 -0.53 21.73 -3.70
N ALA A 273 -0.09 21.78 -4.96
CA ALA A 273 -0.86 21.30 -6.11
C ALA A 273 -1.02 19.78 -6.07
N LEU A 274 0.06 19.04 -5.84
CA LEU A 274 0.04 17.58 -5.70
C LEU A 274 -0.92 17.14 -4.59
N ARG A 275 -0.84 17.77 -3.40
CA ARG A 275 -1.74 17.49 -2.28
C ARG A 275 -3.19 17.82 -2.58
N HIS A 276 -3.43 18.83 -3.41
CA HIS A 276 -4.77 19.17 -3.83
C HIS A 276 -5.34 18.09 -4.75
N GLU A 277 -4.53 17.63 -5.70
CA GLU A 277 -4.93 16.77 -6.81
C GLU A 277 -5.06 15.29 -6.42
N ILE A 278 -4.02 14.72 -5.81
CA ILE A 278 -3.95 13.29 -5.46
C ILE A 278 -3.89 13.01 -3.95
N GLY A 279 -3.61 14.03 -3.14
CA GLY A 279 -3.53 13.90 -1.69
C GLY A 279 -2.25 13.25 -1.19
N TRP A 280 -2.38 12.27 -0.30
CA TRP A 280 -1.24 11.55 0.32
C TRP A 280 -1.18 10.09 -0.04
N LEU A 281 -2.29 9.48 -0.45
CA LEU A 281 -2.41 8.05 -0.59
C LEU A 281 -2.66 7.70 -2.04
N ILE A 282 -1.89 6.72 -2.53
CA ILE A 282 -2.08 6.16 -3.86
C ILE A 282 -2.32 4.66 -3.72
N PRO A 283 -3.38 4.14 -4.34
CA PRO A 283 -3.71 2.72 -4.29
C PRO A 283 -2.66 1.92 -5.06
N ILE A 284 -2.13 0.88 -4.42
CA ILE A 284 -1.11 -0.01 -4.98
C ILE A 284 -1.51 -1.47 -4.95
N HIS A 285 -2.55 -1.82 -4.20
CA HIS A 285 -3.06 -3.16 -4.07
C HIS A 285 -4.57 -3.11 -3.87
N THR A 286 -5.30 -3.99 -4.52
CA THR A 286 -6.74 -4.18 -4.28
C THR A 286 -7.05 -5.67 -4.33
N GLN A 287 -7.86 -6.14 -3.38
CA GLN A 287 -8.20 -7.54 -3.28
C GLN A 287 -9.47 -7.73 -2.47
N HIS A 288 -10.29 -8.69 -2.91
CA HIS A 288 -11.35 -9.25 -2.08
C HIS A 288 -10.78 -10.34 -1.16
N ILE A 289 -10.93 -10.18 0.15
CA ILE A 289 -10.52 -11.17 1.15
C ILE A 289 -11.78 -11.81 1.73
N ALA A 290 -12.03 -13.07 1.37
CA ALA A 290 -13.13 -13.85 1.94
C ALA A 290 -12.88 -14.16 3.43
N ARG A 291 -13.96 -14.32 4.21
CA ARG A 291 -13.86 -14.80 5.60
C ARG A 291 -13.15 -16.14 5.67
N GLY A 292 -12.26 -16.28 6.64
CA GLY A 292 -11.43 -17.48 6.77
C GLY A 292 -10.31 -17.57 5.73
N THR A 293 -9.96 -16.50 5.02
CA THR A 293 -8.74 -16.50 4.22
C THR A 293 -7.53 -16.39 5.15
N ALA A 294 -6.60 -17.33 5.05
CA ALA A 294 -5.34 -17.30 5.78
C ALA A 294 -4.30 -16.46 5.02
N LEU A 295 -3.74 -15.44 5.68
CA LEU A 295 -2.73 -14.55 5.11
C LEU A 295 -1.47 -14.59 5.98
N ASP A 296 -0.31 -14.78 5.38
CA ASP A 296 0.98 -14.78 6.07
C ASP A 296 1.69 -13.41 5.99
N GLY A 297 2.92 -13.37 6.50
CA GLY A 297 3.78 -12.19 6.48
C GLY A 297 4.27 -11.73 5.12
N SER A 298 4.31 -12.64 4.13
CA SER A 298 4.77 -12.36 2.77
C SER A 298 3.69 -11.70 1.92
N HIS A 299 2.43 -11.87 2.31
CA HIS A 299 1.31 -11.27 1.61
C HIS A 299 1.36 -9.73 1.68
N PRO A 300 1.04 -8.98 0.60
CA PRO A 300 1.04 -7.52 0.60
C PRO A 300 0.18 -6.87 1.70
N LEU A 301 -0.89 -7.54 2.10
CA LEU A 301 -1.80 -7.13 3.20
C LEU A 301 -1.47 -7.79 4.55
N GLY A 302 -0.39 -8.57 4.66
CA GLY A 302 0.05 -9.21 5.90
C GLY A 302 0.14 -8.24 7.09
N PRO A 303 0.75 -7.05 6.95
CA PRO A 303 0.83 -6.05 8.03
C PRO A 303 -0.52 -5.56 8.53
N LEU A 304 -1.53 -5.46 7.65
CA LEU A 304 -2.90 -5.10 8.04
C LEU A 304 -3.49 -6.18 8.95
N ILE A 305 -3.40 -7.44 8.55
CA ILE A 305 -3.90 -8.57 9.33
C ILE A 305 -3.14 -8.69 10.66
N THR A 306 -1.83 -8.44 10.66
CA THR A 306 -1.03 -8.39 11.90
C THR A 306 -1.55 -7.31 12.84
N THR A 307 -1.84 -6.13 12.29
CA THR A 307 -2.36 -5.01 13.08
C THR A 307 -3.73 -5.34 13.67
N TRP A 308 -4.65 -5.91 12.88
CA TRP A 308 -5.95 -6.38 13.34
C TRP A 308 -5.83 -7.39 14.50
N LEU A 309 -5.00 -8.41 14.35
CA LEU A 309 -4.74 -9.40 15.39
C LEU A 309 -4.22 -8.78 16.69
N LEU A 310 -3.20 -7.91 16.59
CA LEU A 310 -2.57 -7.31 17.76
C LEU A 310 -3.52 -6.35 18.49
N ILE A 311 -4.39 -5.64 17.77
CA ILE A 311 -5.48 -4.85 18.36
C ILE A 311 -6.46 -5.77 19.10
N ASN A 312 -6.92 -6.84 18.45
CA ASN A 312 -7.90 -7.76 19.04
C ASN A 312 -7.37 -8.47 20.30
N GLN A 313 -6.07 -8.79 20.35
CA GLN A 313 -5.41 -9.41 21.50
C GLN A 313 -5.18 -8.46 22.69
N GLN A 314 -5.79 -7.26 22.68
CA GLN A 314 -5.67 -6.23 23.73
C GLN A 314 -4.22 -5.79 24.01
N MET A 315 -3.31 -5.99 23.06
CA MET A 315 -1.95 -5.45 23.13
C MET A 315 -1.91 -3.96 22.80
N ALA A 316 -2.97 -3.45 22.17
CA ALA A 316 -3.18 -2.05 21.90
C ALA A 316 -4.37 -1.48 22.65
N GLU A 317 -4.31 -0.18 22.94
CA GLU A 317 -5.48 0.63 23.25
C GLU A 317 -5.77 1.57 22.08
N ALA A 318 -7.05 1.78 21.80
CA ALA A 318 -7.53 2.70 20.76
C ALA A 318 -8.13 3.93 21.45
N LEU A 319 -7.37 5.03 21.49
CA LEU A 319 -7.76 6.27 22.15
C LEU A 319 -8.28 7.29 21.13
N PRO A 320 -9.33 8.06 21.43
CA PRO A 320 -9.78 9.12 20.54
C PRO A 320 -8.71 10.22 20.41
N ALA A 321 -8.36 10.59 19.18
CA ALA A 321 -7.40 11.65 18.91
C ALA A 321 -8.03 13.02 19.20
N LYS A 322 -7.26 13.91 19.84
CA LYS A 322 -7.67 15.30 20.02
C LYS A 322 -7.42 16.09 18.73
N LEU A 323 -8.45 16.25 17.92
CA LEU A 323 -8.34 16.96 16.65
C LEU A 323 -8.16 18.48 16.83
N PRO A 324 -7.33 19.13 15.99
CA PRO A 324 -7.24 20.58 15.93
C PRO A 324 -8.60 21.27 15.75
N LYS A 325 -8.78 22.42 16.40
CA LYS A 325 -10.01 23.23 16.30
C LYS A 325 -10.30 23.67 14.86
N SER A 326 -9.26 23.87 14.04
CA SER A 326 -9.39 24.23 12.62
C SER A 326 -10.14 23.15 11.83
N ILE A 327 -9.79 21.88 12.02
CA ILE A 327 -10.45 20.73 11.38
C ILE A 327 -11.91 20.65 11.83
N THR A 328 -12.16 20.69 13.14
CA THR A 328 -13.53 20.64 13.69
C THR A 328 -14.40 21.78 13.15
N LYS A 329 -13.85 23.00 13.05
CA LYS A 329 -14.55 24.16 12.47
C LYS A 329 -14.84 23.98 10.98
N ALA A 330 -13.90 23.45 10.20
CA ALA A 330 -14.08 23.20 8.76
C ALA A 330 -15.22 22.19 8.51
N TYR A 331 -15.29 21.13 9.29
CA TYR A 331 -16.37 20.14 9.22
C TYR A 331 -17.72 20.74 9.61
N ARG A 332 -17.77 21.56 10.68
CA ARG A 332 -18.99 22.27 11.06
C ARG A 332 -19.49 23.23 9.98
N ARG A 333 -18.59 23.97 9.31
CA ARG A 333 -18.93 24.89 8.21
C ARG A 333 -19.56 24.18 7.02
N THR A 334 -19.15 22.94 6.77
CA THR A 334 -19.67 22.10 5.68
C THR A 334 -20.79 21.17 6.12
N GLN A 335 -21.32 21.35 7.35
CA GLN A 335 -22.37 20.52 7.94
C GLN A 335 -22.04 19.01 7.96
N ARG A 336 -20.76 18.65 8.00
CA ARG A 336 -20.29 17.26 8.10
C ARG A 336 -20.11 16.85 9.57
N PRO A 337 -20.37 15.59 9.93
CA PRO A 337 -20.08 15.08 11.27
C PRO A 337 -18.57 15.14 11.54
N THR A 338 -18.19 15.50 12.77
CA THR A 338 -16.79 15.52 13.19
C THR A 338 -16.19 14.12 13.01
N PRO A 339 -15.04 13.99 12.32
CA PRO A 339 -14.44 12.68 12.06
C PRO A 339 -13.93 12.04 13.36
N GLU A 340 -14.15 10.74 13.49
CA GLU A 340 -13.61 9.93 14.59
C GLU A 340 -12.25 9.37 14.18
N VAL A 341 -11.19 9.86 14.82
CA VAL A 341 -9.83 9.34 14.66
C VAL A 341 -9.42 8.63 15.93
N LYS A 342 -8.98 7.37 15.81
CA LYS A 342 -8.47 6.53 16.90
C LYS A 342 -6.96 6.38 16.76
N ILE A 343 -6.22 6.79 17.78
CA ILE A 343 -4.80 6.51 17.92
C ILE A 343 -4.68 5.11 18.54
N VAL A 344 -4.05 4.21 17.80
CA VAL A 344 -3.74 2.86 18.26
C VAL A 344 -2.31 2.86 18.76
N GLN A 345 -2.12 2.58 20.04
CA GLN A 345 -0.81 2.52 20.68
C GLN A 345 -0.68 1.27 21.53
N ILE A 346 0.55 0.83 21.76
CA ILE A 346 0.83 -0.27 22.69
C ILE A 346 0.31 0.12 24.07
N ARG A 347 -0.48 -0.75 24.69
CA ARG A 347 -1.03 -0.50 26.02
C ARG A 347 0.12 -0.40 27.02
N ALA A 348 0.27 0.76 27.67
CA ALA A 348 1.28 0.95 28.69
C ALA A 348 1.03 -0.04 29.85
N ARG A 349 2.05 -0.85 30.17
CA ARG A 349 2.01 -1.75 31.32
C ARG A 349 1.88 -0.90 32.58
N SER A 350 0.82 -1.07 33.37
CA SER A 350 0.82 -0.56 34.75
C SER A 350 1.95 -1.24 35.52
N THR A 351 3.04 -0.52 35.75
CA THR A 351 4.02 -0.83 36.79
C THR A 351 3.35 -0.64 38.14
N VAL A 352 2.51 -1.59 38.53
CA VAL A 352 2.30 -1.82 39.96
C VAL A 352 3.64 -2.34 40.45
N LEU A 353 4.34 -1.50 41.22
CA LEU A 353 5.51 -1.86 42.02
C LEU A 353 5.25 -3.22 42.68
N LEU A 354 5.79 -4.29 42.11
CA LEU A 354 5.88 -5.56 42.79
C LEU A 354 6.92 -5.37 43.89
N GLY A 355 6.40 -5.01 45.06
CA GLY A 355 7.15 -5.02 46.30
C GLY A 355 7.87 -6.35 46.45
N GLU A 356 9.14 -6.25 46.79
CA GLU A 356 10.01 -7.34 47.18
C GLU A 356 9.29 -8.29 48.16
N ARG A 357 9.35 -9.59 47.88
CA ARG A 357 9.36 -10.60 48.95
C ARG A 357 10.34 -11.73 48.65
N PRO A 358 11.01 -12.26 49.68
CA PRO A 358 12.27 -12.99 49.54
C PRO A 358 12.07 -14.50 49.33
N ASP A 359 13.17 -15.11 48.88
CA ASP A 359 13.44 -16.54 48.72
C ASP A 359 12.57 -17.52 49.51
N GLN A 360 11.98 -18.49 48.80
CA GLN A 360 11.72 -19.82 49.34
C GLN A 360 12.06 -20.92 48.32
N LEU A 361 13.03 -21.76 48.70
CA LEU A 361 13.37 -23.02 48.04
C LEU A 361 12.17 -23.99 48.05
N GLY A 362 11.78 -24.46 46.86
CA GLY A 362 10.77 -25.50 46.65
C GLY A 362 10.97 -26.23 45.31
N PRO A 363 10.45 -27.46 45.15
CA PRO A 363 10.97 -28.50 44.25
C PRO A 363 10.86 -28.14 42.76
N ARG A 364 11.84 -28.61 41.97
CA ARG A 364 12.08 -28.32 40.54
C ARG A 364 10.80 -28.44 39.68
N THR A 365 10.02 -27.37 39.64
CA THR A 365 8.97 -27.15 38.66
C THR A 365 9.60 -27.04 37.28
N ARG A 366 8.98 -27.70 36.29
CA ARG A 366 9.22 -27.54 34.85
C ARG A 366 9.57 -26.07 34.56
N ALA A 367 10.73 -25.84 33.94
CA ALA A 367 11.23 -24.49 33.66
C ALA A 367 10.08 -23.64 33.12
N LYS A 368 9.67 -22.63 33.89
CA LYS A 368 8.66 -21.68 33.43
C LYS A 368 9.23 -21.06 32.16
N PRO A 369 8.45 -21.01 31.05
CA PRO A 369 8.90 -20.32 29.86
C PRO A 369 9.35 -18.91 30.26
N ASP A 370 10.51 -18.47 29.77
CA ASP A 370 11.04 -17.12 29.92
C ASP A 370 10.53 -16.18 28.81
N HIS A 371 9.66 -16.71 27.94
CA HIS A 371 9.07 -16.00 26.80
C HIS A 371 7.64 -16.46 26.52
N ARG A 372 6.86 -15.57 25.89
CA ARG A 372 5.58 -15.89 25.26
C ARG A 372 5.85 -16.48 23.89
N PHE A 373 5.09 -17.51 23.51
CA PHE A 373 5.22 -18.17 22.21
C PHE A 373 3.91 -18.07 21.43
N TRP A 374 4.05 -17.90 20.12
CA TRP A 374 2.93 -17.85 19.20
C TRP A 374 2.30 -19.23 19.06
N VAL A 375 1.00 -19.35 19.36
CA VAL A 375 0.20 -20.56 19.11
C VAL A 375 -0.60 -20.32 17.85
N THR A 376 -0.39 -21.15 16.83
CA THR A 376 -1.18 -21.13 15.60
C THR A 376 -2.62 -21.54 15.86
N GLY A 377 -3.54 -20.95 15.09
CA GLY A 377 -4.92 -21.37 15.10
C GLY A 377 -5.04 -22.81 14.61
N HIS A 378 -5.87 -23.61 15.27
CA HIS A 378 -6.09 -25.00 14.91
C HIS A 378 -7.47 -25.48 15.36
N PRO A 379 -8.09 -26.40 14.60
CA PRO A 379 -9.32 -27.05 15.04
C PRO A 379 -9.04 -27.89 16.29
N ARG A 380 -9.96 -27.85 17.25
CA ARG A 380 -9.92 -28.65 18.46
C ARG A 380 -11.28 -29.26 18.73
N GLN A 381 -11.29 -30.55 19.04
CA GLN A 381 -12.48 -31.24 19.53
C GLN A 381 -12.72 -30.90 21.00
N GLN A 382 -13.60 -29.95 21.27
CA GLN A 382 -13.96 -29.52 22.62
C GLN A 382 -15.03 -30.42 23.20
N ALA A 383 -14.73 -30.95 24.38
CA ALA A 383 -15.66 -31.75 25.15
C ALA A 383 -16.84 -30.90 25.67
N TYR A 384 -18.08 -31.35 25.45
CA TYR A 384 -19.30 -30.67 25.89
C TYR A 384 -20.41 -31.67 26.29
N GLY A 385 -21.56 -31.15 26.77
CA GLY A 385 -22.70 -31.95 27.21
C GLY A 385 -22.56 -32.54 28.63
N PRO A 386 -23.57 -33.27 29.12
CA PRO A 386 -23.55 -33.91 30.43
C PRO A 386 -22.33 -34.82 30.55
N SER A 387 -21.55 -34.65 31.62
CA SER A 387 -20.28 -35.37 31.85
C SER A 387 -19.22 -35.17 30.76
N ARG A 388 -19.33 -34.12 29.93
CA ARG A 388 -18.38 -33.84 28.83
C ARG A 388 -18.25 -35.01 27.84
N SER A 389 -19.32 -35.77 27.64
CA SER A 389 -19.34 -36.98 26.80
C SER A 389 -19.37 -36.68 25.29
N LEU A 390 -19.89 -35.52 24.90
CA LEU A 390 -19.97 -35.12 23.50
C LEU A 390 -18.71 -34.35 23.07
N ARG A 391 -18.43 -34.32 21.76
CA ARG A 391 -17.33 -33.57 21.15
C ARG A 391 -17.90 -32.63 20.09
N ARG A 392 -17.56 -31.35 20.17
CA ARG A 392 -17.84 -30.38 19.12
C ARG A 392 -16.51 -29.84 18.63
N GLU A 393 -16.39 -29.68 17.33
CA GLU A 393 -15.25 -28.99 16.76
C GLU A 393 -15.38 -27.51 17.09
N ILE A 394 -14.34 -26.95 17.70
CA ILE A 394 -14.18 -25.52 17.88
C ILE A 394 -12.87 -25.12 17.22
N GLU A 395 -12.87 -23.96 16.58
CA GLU A 395 -11.65 -23.40 16.06
C GLU A 395 -10.94 -22.63 17.17
N ILE A 396 -9.73 -23.07 17.54
CA ILE A 396 -8.89 -22.33 18.47
C ILE A 396 -8.18 -21.26 17.66
N GLN A 397 -8.49 -19.99 17.94
CA GLN A 397 -7.85 -18.87 17.26
C GLN A 397 -6.37 -18.75 17.62
N PRO A 398 -5.51 -18.17 16.75
CA PRO A 398 -4.12 -17.91 17.10
C PRO A 398 -4.01 -16.99 18.32
N PHE A 399 -3.16 -17.33 19.28
CA PHE A 399 -2.96 -16.53 20.49
C PHE A 399 -1.52 -16.64 20.99
N LEU A 400 -1.09 -15.66 21.78
CA LEU A 400 0.18 -15.69 22.49
C LEU A 400 0.03 -16.43 23.82
N LYS A 401 0.77 -17.53 23.99
CA LYS A 401 0.76 -18.35 25.20
C LYS A 401 2.00 -18.09 26.05
N GLY A 402 1.81 -17.91 27.35
CA GLY A 402 2.87 -17.58 28.32
C GLY A 402 2.42 -16.45 29.24
N ASP A 403 3.13 -16.23 30.34
CA ASP A 403 2.83 -15.13 31.27
C ASP A 403 2.91 -13.79 30.54
N GLU A 404 1.95 -12.90 30.81
CA GLU A 404 1.79 -11.61 30.11
C GLU A 404 3.03 -10.70 30.22
N ASN A 405 3.84 -10.92 31.26
CA ASN A 405 5.03 -10.13 31.58
C ASN A 405 6.28 -10.50 30.76
N LEU A 406 6.26 -11.63 30.06
CA LEU A 406 7.45 -12.16 29.37
C LEU A 406 7.58 -11.64 27.92
N PRO A 407 8.81 -11.49 27.39
CA PRO A 407 9.05 -11.10 25.99
C PRO A 407 8.51 -12.14 25.01
N ILE A 408 8.17 -11.74 23.79
CA ILE A 408 7.67 -12.65 22.74
C ILE A 408 8.87 -13.29 22.04
N LYS A 409 8.92 -14.63 21.99
CA LYS A 409 9.90 -15.37 21.19
C LYS A 409 9.26 -15.85 19.90
N LEU A 410 9.91 -15.52 18.78
CA LEU A 410 9.43 -15.75 17.41
C LEU A 410 9.56 -17.23 16.94
N SER A 411 10.18 -18.12 17.72
CA SER A 411 10.35 -19.52 17.31
C SER A 411 9.12 -20.39 17.60
N THR A 412 8.50 -20.95 16.56
CA THR A 412 7.30 -21.80 16.61
C THR A 412 7.54 -23.28 16.93
N THR A 413 8.77 -23.73 17.17
CA THR A 413 9.04 -25.16 17.39
C THR A 413 9.05 -25.54 18.88
N VAL A 414 7.90 -26.02 19.38
CA VAL A 414 7.90 -26.89 20.56
C VAL A 414 8.38 -28.27 20.09
N ARG A 415 9.67 -28.59 20.28
CA ARG A 415 10.15 -29.97 20.13
C ARG A 415 9.46 -30.83 21.19
N VAL A 416 8.50 -31.66 20.77
CA VAL A 416 7.99 -32.74 21.61
C VAL A 416 9.12 -33.75 21.76
N LEU A 417 9.81 -33.74 22.91
CA LEU A 417 10.71 -34.82 23.28
C LEU A 417 9.84 -36.07 23.49
N GLY A 418 9.91 -36.98 22.53
CA GLY A 418 9.23 -38.27 22.54
C GLY A 418 9.63 -39.13 23.74
N ARG A 419 8.66 -39.95 24.16
CA ARG A 419 8.69 -41.01 25.17
C ARG A 419 10.08 -41.63 25.41
N ARG A 420 10.46 -41.69 26.70
CA ARG A 420 11.50 -42.55 27.25
C ARG A 420 11.20 -44.02 26.87
N PRO A 421 12.15 -44.78 26.29
CA PRO A 421 11.99 -46.22 26.12
C PRO A 421 11.83 -46.87 27.50
N ALA A 422 10.93 -47.86 27.59
CA ALA A 422 10.81 -48.69 28.78
C ALA A 422 12.15 -49.35 29.08
N GLU A 423 12.63 -49.19 30.31
CA GLU A 423 13.74 -49.93 30.87
C GLU A 423 13.44 -51.43 30.69
N ARG A 424 14.24 -52.11 29.87
CA ARG A 424 14.36 -53.57 29.92
C ARG A 424 14.92 -53.90 31.29
N GLY A 425 14.13 -54.60 32.08
CA GLY A 425 14.61 -55.21 33.31
C GLY A 425 15.76 -56.16 33.00
N ASP A 426 16.88 -55.93 33.66
CA ASP A 426 17.84 -56.97 33.98
C ASP A 426 17.12 -58.02 34.84
N THR A 427 16.94 -59.21 34.28
CA THR A 427 16.92 -60.44 35.07
C THR A 427 18.30 -61.08 34.92
N ASN A 428 18.98 -61.15 36.06
CA ASN A 428 20.30 -61.74 36.28
C ASN A 428 20.42 -63.19 35.76
N PRO A 429 21.65 -63.68 35.55
CA PRO A 429 21.91 -65.06 35.19
C PRO A 429 21.94 -65.96 36.44
N GLU A 430 21.27 -67.11 36.34
CA GLU A 430 21.69 -68.40 36.91
C GLU A 430 21.19 -69.53 36.00
#